data_AF-A0A0L0F424-F1
#
_entry.id   AF-A0A0L0F424-F1
#
_cell.length_a   1.000
_cell.length_b   1.000
_cell.length_c   1.000
_cell.angle_alpha   90.00
_cell.angle_beta   90.00
_cell.angle_gamma   90.00
#
_symmetry.space_group_name_H-M   'P 1'
#
loop_
_entity.id
_entity.type
_entity.pdbx_description
1 polymer ?
#
loop_
_entity_poly.entity_id
_entity_poly.type
_entity_poly.pdbx_seq_one_letter_code
_entity_poly.pdbx_strand_id
1 'polypeptide(L)'
;MFPHTGSDEPWWETIDAAPADVVTYIVQREDTEGQLVPVKFHDGRSLNLCLLVKRDNRKKHNSHEWFFSCAKVFGAKYALTTDCGTLYDSECTYRLLRHMEENEGVQTCTGRQRVMSMGMQEVEKGDSLMEMWYRSIQAFDYEVSITSFQAAFALVGFLPVIPGPLGMWRMEGLDDALEHYYTIASAKQTGELIQGNLLLAEDRILSYGAVFFTKKRADWV
;
A
#
# COMPACT_ATOMS: atom_id res chain seq x y z
N MET A 1 3.26 -14.20 13.55
CA MET A 1 3.40 -13.55 12.23
C MET A 1 4.47 -14.33 11.49
N PHE A 2 4.06 -15.30 10.66
CA PHE A 2 4.65 -16.64 10.54
C PHE A 2 4.39 -17.49 11.78
N PRO A 3 3.54 -18.53 11.69
CA PRO A 3 3.37 -19.48 12.78
C PRO A 3 4.67 -20.26 12.93
N HIS A 4 5.25 -20.20 14.13
CA HIS A 4 6.36 -21.05 14.51
C HIS A 4 5.78 -22.28 15.18
N THR A 5 5.88 -23.43 14.50
CA THR A 5 5.71 -24.73 15.15
C THR A 5 6.97 -24.94 15.99
N GLY A 6 6.84 -25.05 17.32
CA GLY A 6 7.96 -25.06 18.27
C GLY A 6 8.96 -26.22 18.16
N SER A 7 8.98 -26.92 17.03
CA SER A 7 9.98 -27.91 16.63
C SER A 7 11.06 -27.35 15.71
N ASP A 8 10.81 -26.23 15.03
CA ASP A 8 11.77 -25.63 14.09
C ASP A 8 12.63 -24.58 14.80
N GLU A 9 13.76 -24.15 14.22
CA GLU A 9 14.47 -22.97 14.71
C GLU A 9 13.70 -21.70 14.34
N PRO A 10 13.69 -20.65 15.18
CA PRO A 10 12.97 -19.44 14.86
C PRO A 10 13.60 -18.71 13.67
N TRP A 11 12.77 -18.28 12.71
CA TRP A 11 13.25 -17.61 11.48
C TRP A 11 14.09 -16.34 11.74
N TRP A 12 13.90 -15.69 12.89
CA TRP A 12 14.66 -14.48 13.25
C TRP A 12 16.12 -14.78 13.63
N GLU A 13 16.41 -15.97 14.17
CA GLU A 13 17.79 -16.36 14.51
C GLU A 13 18.65 -16.52 13.24
N THR A 14 18.04 -16.98 12.13
CA THR A 14 18.69 -17.05 10.82
C THR A 14 19.04 -15.67 10.28
N ILE A 15 18.21 -14.66 10.54
CA ILE A 15 18.47 -13.27 10.13
C ILE A 15 19.61 -12.68 10.96
N ASP A 16 19.62 -12.92 12.27
CA ASP A 16 20.68 -12.43 13.16
C ASP A 16 22.05 -13.05 12.86
N ALA A 17 22.07 -14.31 12.43
CA ALA A 17 23.29 -15.02 12.06
C ALA A 17 23.83 -14.67 10.66
N ALA A 18 23.06 -13.94 9.85
CA ALA A 18 23.42 -13.68 8.47
C ALA A 18 24.59 -12.68 8.31
N PRO A 19 25.40 -12.81 7.24
CA PRO A 19 26.52 -11.91 6.97
C PRO A 19 26.13 -10.43 6.94
N ALA A 20 27.06 -9.55 7.31
CA ALA A 20 26.81 -8.11 7.43
C ALA A 20 26.46 -7.41 6.11
N ASP A 21 26.87 -8.00 4.99
CA ASP A 21 26.56 -7.57 3.62
C ASP A 21 25.16 -7.98 3.16
N VAL A 22 24.48 -8.88 3.88
CA VAL A 22 23.06 -9.19 3.64
C VAL A 22 22.20 -8.14 4.35
N VAL A 23 21.45 -7.40 3.55
CA VAL A 23 20.75 -6.19 4.01
C VAL A 23 19.24 -6.22 3.75
N THR A 24 18.74 -7.22 3.00
CA THR A 24 17.31 -7.51 2.84
C THR A 24 17.10 -9.02 2.88
N TYR A 25 16.10 -9.48 3.62
CA TYR A 25 15.74 -10.88 3.79
C TYR A 25 14.33 -11.13 3.25
N ILE A 26 14.16 -12.28 2.59
CA ILE A 26 12.86 -12.79 2.15
C ILE A 26 12.61 -14.07 2.93
N VAL A 27 11.55 -14.09 3.73
CA VAL A 27 11.13 -15.25 4.51
C VAL A 27 9.81 -15.73 3.95
N GLN A 28 9.80 -16.94 3.39
CA GLN A 28 8.62 -17.56 2.82
C GLN A 28 8.62 -19.06 3.08
N ARG A 29 7.43 -19.67 3.02
CA ARG A 29 7.27 -21.11 3.21
C ARG A 29 7.27 -21.80 1.85
N GLU A 30 8.20 -22.72 1.64
CA GLU A 30 8.32 -23.50 0.42
C GLU A 30 8.32 -25.01 0.71
N ASP A 31 8.04 -25.81 -0.30
CA ASP A 31 8.26 -27.26 -0.27
C ASP A 31 9.68 -27.62 -0.71
N THR A 32 9.98 -28.92 -0.77
CA THR A 32 11.30 -29.43 -1.16
C THR A 32 11.65 -29.15 -2.62
N GLU A 33 10.68 -28.78 -3.45
CA GLU A 33 10.84 -28.42 -4.85
C GLU A 33 10.95 -26.90 -5.06
N GLY A 34 10.91 -26.12 -3.97
CA GLY A 34 10.95 -24.66 -3.99
C GLY A 34 9.62 -24.01 -4.38
N GLN A 35 8.51 -24.74 -4.33
CA GLN A 35 7.18 -24.17 -4.59
C GLN A 35 6.61 -23.56 -3.31
N LEU A 36 5.94 -22.42 -3.44
CA LEU A 36 5.29 -21.76 -2.32
C LEU A 36 4.21 -22.64 -1.69
N VAL A 37 4.29 -22.80 -0.37
CA VAL A 37 3.30 -23.54 0.43
C VAL A 37 2.41 -22.53 1.16
N PRO A 38 1.10 -22.50 0.86
CA PRO A 38 0.16 -21.60 1.52
C PRO A 38 0.11 -21.82 3.04
N VAL A 39 0.06 -20.73 3.80
CA VAL A 39 -0.25 -20.76 5.23
C VAL A 39 -1.75 -20.97 5.39
N LYS A 40 -2.14 -22.02 6.13
CA LYS A 40 -3.55 -22.31 6.45
C LYS A 40 -3.97 -21.56 7.71
N PHE A 41 -5.09 -20.86 7.65
CA PHE A 41 -5.73 -20.19 8.79
C PHE A 41 -6.69 -21.13 9.51
N HIS A 42 -7.09 -20.76 10.74
CA HIS A 42 -8.00 -21.56 11.58
C HIS A 42 -9.36 -21.83 10.93
N ASP A 43 -9.82 -20.94 10.05
CA ASP A 43 -11.09 -21.05 9.32
C ASP A 43 -11.00 -21.87 8.02
N GLY A 44 -9.85 -22.51 7.76
CA GLY A 44 -9.62 -23.34 6.58
C GLY A 44 -9.22 -22.58 5.32
N ARG A 45 -9.20 -21.24 5.34
CA ARG A 45 -8.65 -20.44 4.24
C ARG A 45 -7.13 -20.57 4.20
N SER A 46 -6.53 -20.31 3.04
CA SER A 46 -5.09 -20.35 2.88
C SER A 46 -4.57 -19.17 2.07
N LEU A 47 -3.39 -18.66 2.45
CA LEU A 47 -2.73 -17.54 1.76
C LEU A 47 -1.24 -17.82 1.63
N ASN A 48 -0.68 -17.49 0.47
CA ASN A 48 0.77 -17.42 0.29
C ASN A 48 1.29 -16.19 1.04
N LEU A 49 2.17 -16.40 2.02
CA LEU A 49 2.66 -15.35 2.89
C LEU A 49 4.18 -15.26 2.75
N CYS A 50 4.65 -14.07 2.42
CA CYS A 50 6.06 -13.71 2.28
C CYS A 50 6.34 -12.50 3.18
N LEU A 51 7.38 -12.59 4.00
CA LEU A 51 7.87 -11.48 4.84
C LEU A 51 9.18 -10.96 4.27
N LEU A 52 9.21 -9.65 4.11
CA LEU A 52 10.39 -8.90 3.71
C LEU A 52 10.93 -8.14 4.92
N VAL A 53 12.18 -8.41 5.29
CA VAL A 53 12.86 -7.73 6.39
C VAL A 53 14.02 -6.93 5.85
N LYS A 54 14.04 -5.63 6.12
CA LYS A 54 15.17 -4.74 5.79
C LYS A 54 15.97 -4.48 7.05
N ARG A 55 17.30 -4.64 6.97
CA ARG A 55 18.20 -4.40 8.12
C ARG A 55 18.31 -2.91 8.45
N ASP A 56 18.25 -2.06 7.43
CA ASP A 56 18.30 -0.60 7.52
C ASP A 56 17.05 0.05 6.93
N ASN A 57 16.75 1.26 7.42
CA ASN A 57 15.61 2.03 6.93
C ASN A 57 15.95 2.75 5.62
N ARG A 58 15.51 2.17 4.50
CA ARG A 58 15.62 2.74 3.15
C ARG A 58 14.38 3.50 2.69
N LYS A 59 13.60 4.04 3.63
CA LYS A 59 12.35 4.76 3.38
C LYS A 59 11.27 3.89 2.70
N LYS A 60 10.15 4.55 2.38
CA LYS A 60 8.92 3.95 1.83
C LYS A 60 9.08 3.49 0.38
N HIS A 61 9.72 4.27 -0.48
CA HIS A 61 9.88 3.94 -1.90
C HIS A 61 10.60 2.61 -2.12
N ASN A 62 11.62 2.29 -1.31
CA ASN A 62 12.29 1.00 -1.41
C ASN A 62 11.40 -0.17 -0.94
N SER A 63 10.48 0.05 0.01
CA SER A 63 9.47 -0.96 0.35
C SER A 63 8.49 -1.18 -0.81
N HIS A 64 8.08 -0.12 -1.51
CA HIS A 64 7.27 -0.23 -2.73
C HIS A 64 8.01 -1.00 -3.83
N GLU A 65 9.30 -0.70 -4.04
CA GLU A 65 10.15 -1.42 -5.00
C GLU A 65 10.09 -2.93 -4.79
N TRP A 66 10.40 -3.38 -3.57
CA TRP A 66 10.31 -4.81 -3.23
C TRP A 66 8.89 -5.36 -3.44
N PHE A 67 7.87 -4.65 -2.97
CA PHE A 67 6.49 -5.12 -3.05
C PHE A 67 6.00 -5.28 -4.50
N PHE A 68 6.17 -4.26 -5.34
CA PHE A 68 5.72 -4.30 -6.74
C PHE A 68 6.56 -5.26 -7.59
N SER A 69 7.87 -5.40 -7.31
CA SER A 69 8.70 -6.44 -7.93
C SER A 69 8.22 -7.84 -7.57
N CYS A 70 7.92 -8.11 -6.30
CA CYS A 70 7.33 -9.38 -5.88
C CYS A 70 5.96 -9.62 -6.54
N ALA A 71 5.08 -8.61 -6.58
CA ALA A 71 3.78 -8.71 -7.25
C ALA A 71 3.93 -9.10 -8.73
N LYS A 72 4.93 -8.56 -9.42
CA LYS A 72 5.25 -8.91 -10.80
C LYS A 72 5.76 -10.34 -10.94
N VAL A 73 6.67 -10.79 -10.07
CA VAL A 73 7.18 -12.16 -10.04
C VAL A 73 6.05 -13.18 -9.85
N PHE A 74 5.08 -12.86 -9.00
CA PHE A 74 3.89 -13.71 -8.78
C PHE A 74 2.80 -13.57 -9.85
N GLY A 75 3.01 -12.75 -10.89
CA GLY A 75 2.02 -12.54 -11.94
C GLY A 75 0.72 -11.92 -11.44
N ALA A 76 0.78 -11.09 -10.41
CA ALA A 76 -0.41 -10.45 -9.83
C ALA A 76 -1.05 -9.49 -10.85
N LYS A 77 -2.37 -9.61 -11.07
CA LYS A 77 -3.15 -8.65 -11.89
C LYS A 77 -3.31 -7.31 -11.18
N TYR A 78 -3.54 -7.37 -9.86
CA TYR A 78 -3.69 -6.20 -9.00
C TYR A 78 -2.79 -6.33 -7.77
N ALA A 79 -2.27 -5.19 -7.30
CA ALA A 79 -1.51 -5.08 -6.07
C ALA A 79 -2.21 -4.11 -5.11
N LEU A 80 -2.42 -4.52 -3.86
CA LEU A 80 -3.04 -3.69 -2.83
C LEU A 80 -2.00 -3.27 -1.80
N THR A 81 -1.81 -1.96 -1.63
CA THR A 81 -0.92 -1.33 -0.65
C THR A 81 -1.74 -0.80 0.53
N THR A 82 -1.23 -0.97 1.75
CA THR A 82 -1.90 -0.59 2.99
C THR A 82 -0.90 -0.12 4.05
N ASP A 83 -1.25 0.91 4.80
CA ASP A 83 -0.51 1.31 5.99
C ASP A 83 -0.87 0.40 7.19
N CYS A 84 0.15 0.06 7.99
CA CYS A 84 -0.03 -0.74 9.19
C CYS A 84 -1.04 -0.09 10.15
N GLY A 85 -1.99 -0.87 10.66
CA GLY A 85 -3.04 -0.40 11.55
C GLY A 85 -4.26 0.19 10.85
N THR A 86 -4.29 0.25 9.51
CA THR A 86 -5.49 0.65 8.78
C THR A 86 -6.57 -0.43 8.90
N LEU A 87 -7.77 -0.01 9.29
CA LEU A 87 -8.95 -0.88 9.33
C LEU A 87 -9.87 -0.61 8.15
N TYR A 88 -10.51 -1.67 7.67
CA TYR A 88 -11.36 -1.66 6.49
C TYR A 88 -12.77 -2.11 6.82
N ASP A 89 -13.74 -1.56 6.09
CA ASP A 89 -15.05 -2.18 5.96
C ASP A 89 -14.90 -3.60 5.37
N SER A 90 -15.72 -4.55 5.82
CA SER A 90 -15.61 -5.96 5.43
C SER A 90 -15.71 -6.19 3.92
N GLU A 91 -16.36 -5.28 3.18
CA GLU A 91 -16.50 -5.36 1.72
C GLU A 91 -15.51 -4.45 0.97
N CYS A 92 -14.64 -3.72 1.67
CA CYS A 92 -13.78 -2.69 1.06
C CYS A 92 -12.93 -3.24 -0.09
N THR A 93 -12.15 -4.30 0.16
CA THR A 93 -11.29 -4.92 -0.85
C THR A 93 -12.10 -5.48 -2.02
N TYR A 94 -13.27 -6.08 -1.75
CA TYR A 94 -14.17 -6.58 -2.79
C TYR A 94 -14.69 -5.45 -3.68
N ARG A 95 -15.13 -4.33 -3.09
CA ARG A 95 -15.63 -3.17 -3.84
C ARG A 95 -14.54 -2.52 -4.70
N LEU A 96 -13.31 -2.41 -4.19
CA LEU A 96 -12.18 -1.91 -4.98
C LEU A 96 -11.86 -2.83 -6.16
N LEU A 97 -11.76 -4.14 -5.90
CA LEU A 97 -11.47 -5.12 -6.95
C LEU A 97 -12.57 -5.11 -8.01
N ARG A 98 -13.84 -5.12 -7.59
CA ARG A 98 -14.99 -5.05 -8.50
C ARG A 98 -14.96 -3.79 -9.34
N HIS A 99 -14.69 -2.62 -8.76
CA HIS A 99 -14.57 -1.37 -9.50
C HIS A 99 -13.43 -1.41 -10.52
N MET A 100 -12.28 -2.01 -10.17
CA MET A 100 -11.15 -2.19 -11.08
C MET A 100 -11.44 -3.21 -12.19
N GLU A 101 -12.26 -4.23 -11.95
CA GLU A 101 -12.69 -5.20 -12.96
C GLU A 101 -13.73 -4.60 -13.92
N GLU A 102 -14.68 -3.83 -13.40
CA GLU A 102 -15.73 -3.17 -14.19
C GLU A 102 -15.18 -2.03 -15.06
N ASN A 103 -14.01 -1.47 -14.70
CA ASN A 103 -13.41 -0.31 -15.37
C ASN A 103 -11.96 -0.59 -15.80
N GLU A 104 -11.78 -1.14 -17.00
CA GLU A 104 -10.46 -1.49 -17.56
C GLU A 104 -9.51 -0.29 -17.75
N GLY A 105 -10.08 0.91 -17.89
CA GLY A 105 -9.34 2.18 -18.01
C GLY A 105 -8.79 2.70 -16.67
N VAL A 106 -9.29 2.20 -15.54
CA VAL A 106 -8.81 2.62 -14.22
C VAL A 106 -7.51 1.88 -13.89
N GLN A 107 -6.45 2.66 -13.69
CA GLN A 107 -5.13 2.14 -13.31
C GLN A 107 -4.98 1.96 -11.80
N THR A 108 -5.62 2.83 -11.01
CA THR A 108 -5.53 2.78 -9.56
C THR A 108 -6.80 3.33 -8.92
N CYS A 109 -7.17 2.81 -7.76
CA CYS A 109 -8.28 3.30 -6.96
C CYS A 109 -7.97 3.19 -5.46
N THR A 110 -8.72 3.91 -4.64
CA THR A 110 -8.57 3.94 -3.18
C THR A 110 -9.93 3.88 -2.50
N GLY A 111 -9.94 3.44 -1.24
CA GLY A 111 -11.09 3.60 -0.37
C GLY A 111 -11.27 5.04 0.09
N ARG A 112 -12.53 5.40 0.41
CA ARG A 112 -12.84 6.64 1.10
C ARG A 112 -12.43 6.52 2.57
N GLN A 113 -11.59 7.44 3.02
CA GLN A 113 -11.21 7.55 4.42
C GLN A 113 -12.38 8.06 5.25
N ARG A 114 -12.59 7.45 6.43
CA ARG A 114 -13.58 7.87 7.41
C ARG A 114 -13.01 7.67 8.81
N VAL A 115 -13.39 8.57 9.71
CA VAL A 115 -13.05 8.42 11.12
C VAL A 115 -13.93 7.32 11.71
N MET A 116 -13.30 6.39 12.43
CA MET A 116 -14.01 5.33 13.12
C MET A 116 -14.92 5.89 14.20
N SER A 117 -16.15 5.38 14.26
CA SER A 117 -17.05 5.69 15.38
C SER A 117 -16.51 5.10 16.69
N MET A 118 -16.96 5.61 17.84
CA MET A 118 -16.62 5.05 19.15
C MET A 118 -16.88 3.55 19.22
N GLY A 119 -18.03 3.10 18.70
CA GLY A 119 -18.39 1.68 18.68
C GLY A 119 -17.46 0.83 17.82
N MET A 120 -16.86 1.41 16.78
CA MET A 120 -15.87 0.72 15.93
C MET A 120 -14.49 0.65 16.59
N GLN A 121 -14.17 1.57 17.49
CA GLN A 121 -12.87 1.61 18.17
C GLN A 121 -12.82 0.69 19.41
N GLU A 122 -13.91 -0.01 19.73
CA GLU A 122 -14.00 -0.97 20.84
C GLU A 122 -13.55 -0.38 22.20
N VAL A 123 -13.76 0.93 22.42
CA VAL A 123 -13.32 1.63 23.64
C VAL A 123 -14.20 1.23 24.82
N GLU A 124 -13.64 0.45 25.76
CA GLU A 124 -14.36 -0.08 26.93
C GLU A 124 -14.96 0.99 27.85
N LYS A 125 -14.34 2.17 27.93
CA LYS A 125 -14.69 3.25 28.89
C LYS A 125 -15.54 4.38 28.30
N GLY A 126 -15.93 4.28 27.03
CA GLY A 126 -16.60 5.37 26.29
C GLY A 126 -15.67 6.56 26.00
N ASP A 127 -16.13 7.54 25.19
CA ASP A 127 -15.37 8.78 24.95
C ASP A 127 -15.52 9.75 26.12
N SER A 128 -14.40 10.32 26.54
CA SER A 128 -14.41 11.63 27.19
C SER A 128 -14.89 12.72 26.22
N LEU A 129 -15.35 13.86 26.76
CA LEU A 129 -15.75 15.00 25.93
C LEU A 129 -14.65 15.41 24.95
N MET A 130 -13.40 15.42 25.39
CA MET A 130 -12.26 15.85 24.58
C MET A 130 -11.96 14.88 23.43
N GLU A 131 -12.03 13.58 23.66
CA GLU A 131 -11.89 12.56 22.60
C GLU A 131 -13.04 12.66 21.58
N MET A 132 -14.27 12.87 22.04
CA MET A 132 -15.42 13.13 21.17
C MET A 132 -15.21 14.37 20.31
N TRP A 133 -14.70 15.46 20.88
CA TRP A 133 -14.37 16.68 20.16
C TRP A 133 -13.32 16.44 19.08
N TYR A 134 -12.21 15.78 19.41
CA TYR A 134 -11.17 15.47 18.41
C TYR A 134 -11.67 14.58 17.30
N ARG A 135 -12.42 13.54 17.63
CA ARG A 135 -13.04 12.64 16.65
C ARG A 135 -13.99 13.39 15.71
N SER A 136 -14.77 14.32 16.24
CA SER A 136 -15.70 15.14 15.45
C SER A 136 -14.97 16.12 14.53
N ILE A 137 -13.91 16.77 15.02
CA ILE A 137 -13.08 17.69 14.21
C ILE A 137 -12.38 16.93 13.09
N GLN A 138 -11.80 15.77 13.39
CA GLN A 138 -11.18 14.92 12.38
C GLN A 138 -12.21 14.45 11.34
N ALA A 139 -13.39 14.02 11.78
CA ALA A 139 -14.45 13.59 10.87
C ALA A 139 -14.88 14.73 9.94
N PHE A 140 -15.04 15.93 10.48
CA PHE A 140 -15.32 17.13 9.70
C PHE A 140 -14.21 17.40 8.66
N ASP A 141 -12.95 17.34 9.06
CA ASP A 141 -11.81 17.61 8.17
C ASP A 141 -11.74 16.64 6.98
N TYR A 142 -11.93 15.33 7.24
CA TYR A 142 -11.97 14.32 6.18
C TYR A 142 -13.18 14.50 5.25
N GLU A 143 -14.37 14.75 5.80
CA GLU A 143 -15.61 14.90 5.01
C GLU A 143 -15.61 16.15 4.14
N VAL A 144 -15.15 17.27 4.70
CA VAL A 144 -15.02 18.53 3.97
C VAL A 144 -13.95 18.43 2.90
N SER A 145 -12.77 17.88 3.22
CA SER A 145 -11.69 17.71 2.25
C SER A 145 -12.16 16.91 1.02
N ILE A 146 -12.84 15.79 1.23
CA ILE A 146 -13.39 14.99 0.12
C ILE A 146 -14.38 15.82 -0.69
N THR A 147 -15.37 16.44 -0.04
CA THR A 147 -16.41 17.19 -0.75
C THR A 147 -15.85 18.38 -1.53
N SER A 148 -14.87 19.09 -0.96
CA SER A 148 -14.24 20.26 -1.57
C SER A 148 -13.38 19.91 -2.78
N PHE A 149 -12.64 18.79 -2.73
CA PHE A 149 -11.72 18.44 -3.80
C PHE A 149 -12.30 17.48 -4.84
N GLN A 150 -13.34 16.71 -4.51
CA GLN A 150 -13.90 15.69 -5.40
C GLN A 150 -14.42 16.29 -6.73
N ALA A 151 -15.01 17.49 -6.70
CA ALA A 151 -15.42 18.17 -7.92
C ALA A 151 -14.23 18.55 -8.83
N ALA A 152 -13.14 19.06 -8.24
CA ALA A 152 -11.93 19.40 -8.99
C ALA A 152 -11.24 18.14 -9.54
N PHE A 153 -11.17 17.07 -8.76
CA PHE A 153 -10.56 15.81 -9.19
C PHE A 153 -11.36 15.15 -10.30
N ALA A 154 -12.70 15.19 -10.22
CA ALA A 154 -13.59 14.74 -11.28
C ALA A 154 -13.40 15.54 -12.58
N LEU A 155 -13.19 16.86 -12.49
CA LEU A 155 -12.89 17.69 -13.66
C LEU A 155 -11.53 17.37 -14.29
N VAL A 156 -10.51 17.11 -13.47
CA VAL A 156 -9.13 16.87 -13.94
C VAL A 156 -8.92 15.45 -14.47
N GLY A 157 -9.76 14.49 -14.09
CA GLY A 157 -9.67 13.15 -14.67
C GLY A 157 -8.83 12.15 -13.87
N PHE A 158 -8.29 12.52 -12.70
CA PHE A 158 -7.61 11.57 -11.79
C PHE A 158 -7.47 12.08 -10.35
N LEU A 159 -7.04 11.21 -9.43
CA LEU A 159 -6.67 11.56 -8.05
C LEU A 159 -5.19 12.01 -8.00
N PRO A 160 -4.86 13.23 -7.53
CA PRO A 160 -3.48 13.70 -7.46
C PRO A 160 -2.58 12.87 -6.53
N VAL A 161 -3.17 12.22 -5.53
CA VAL A 161 -2.48 11.37 -4.55
C VAL A 161 -3.38 10.19 -4.20
N ILE A 162 -2.88 8.98 -4.36
CA ILE A 162 -3.43 7.78 -3.73
C ILE A 162 -2.99 7.78 -2.26
N PRO A 163 -3.93 7.83 -1.31
CA PRO A 163 -3.59 7.97 0.10
C PRO A 163 -2.92 6.70 0.65
N GLY A 164 -1.98 6.88 1.57
CA GLY A 164 -1.21 5.78 2.20
C GLY A 164 -2.05 4.64 2.79
N PRO A 165 -3.17 4.91 3.50
CA PRO A 165 -3.96 3.86 4.14
C PRO A 165 -4.46 2.77 3.20
N LEU A 166 -4.74 3.09 1.94
CA LEU A 166 -5.20 2.08 0.98
C LEU A 166 -4.99 2.54 -0.47
N GLY A 167 -4.36 1.69 -1.28
CA GLY A 167 -4.30 1.86 -2.73
C GLY A 167 -4.37 0.50 -3.42
N MET A 168 -5.21 0.38 -4.46
CA MET A 168 -5.25 -0.79 -5.32
C MET A 168 -4.76 -0.40 -6.72
N TRP A 169 -3.75 -1.11 -7.19
CA TRP A 169 -3.01 -0.80 -8.41
C TRP A 169 -3.17 -1.92 -9.42
N ARG A 170 -3.48 -1.59 -10.67
CA ARG A 170 -3.37 -2.52 -11.80
C ARG A 170 -1.90 -2.66 -12.16
N MET A 171 -1.41 -3.89 -12.23
CA MET A 171 0.01 -4.14 -12.52
C MET A 171 0.34 -3.95 -14.01
N GLU A 172 -0.61 -4.27 -14.88
CA GLU A 172 -0.46 -4.05 -16.33
C GLU A 172 -0.22 -2.57 -16.64
N GLY A 173 0.90 -2.26 -17.30
CA GLY A 173 1.26 -0.91 -17.73
C GLY A 173 1.89 -0.03 -16.62
N LEU A 174 2.02 -0.53 -15.39
CA LEU A 174 2.53 0.27 -14.27
C LEU A 174 4.08 0.40 -14.24
N ASP A 175 4.79 -0.40 -15.04
CA ASP A 175 6.25 -0.51 -15.03
C ASP A 175 6.96 0.85 -15.20
N ASP A 176 6.63 1.61 -16.26
CA ASP A 176 7.25 2.91 -16.55
C ASP A 176 7.00 3.92 -15.42
N ALA A 177 5.80 3.88 -14.81
CA ALA A 177 5.46 4.75 -13.68
C ALA A 177 6.26 4.40 -12.43
N LEU A 178 6.48 3.11 -12.17
CA LEU A 178 7.29 2.63 -11.05
C LEU A 178 8.76 2.99 -11.25
N GLU A 179 9.31 2.78 -12.44
CA GLU A 179 10.70 3.14 -12.76
C GLU A 179 10.96 4.64 -12.55
N HIS A 180 10.04 5.48 -13.04
CA HIS A 180 10.13 6.93 -12.84
C HIS A 180 10.01 7.32 -11.36
N TYR A 181 9.09 6.69 -10.63
CA TYR A 181 8.93 6.89 -9.19
C TYR A 181 10.21 6.53 -8.41
N TYR A 182 10.79 5.36 -8.66
CA TYR A 182 12.01 4.92 -7.99
C TYR A 182 13.21 5.80 -8.31
N THR A 183 13.33 6.23 -9.58
CA THR A 183 14.40 7.13 -10.02
C THR A 183 14.38 8.44 -9.25
N ILE A 184 13.21 9.05 -9.12
CA ILE A 184 13.09 10.32 -8.40
C ILE A 184 13.24 10.11 -6.89
N ALA A 185 12.58 9.11 -6.31
CA ALA A 185 12.58 8.90 -4.87
C ALA A 185 13.96 8.48 -4.33
N SER A 186 14.78 7.83 -5.16
CA SER A 186 16.16 7.43 -4.83
C SER A 186 17.18 8.54 -5.13
N ALA A 187 16.78 9.63 -5.78
CA ALA A 187 17.70 10.67 -6.19
C ALA A 187 18.26 11.41 -4.96
N LYS A 188 19.59 11.56 -4.89
CA LYS A 188 20.22 12.39 -3.85
C LYS A 188 19.82 13.84 -4.08
N GLN A 189 19.42 14.58 -3.04
CA GLN A 189 19.18 16.01 -3.16
C GLN A 189 20.45 16.70 -3.68
N THR A 190 20.41 17.11 -4.95
CA THR A 190 21.52 17.74 -5.68
C THR A 190 21.56 19.26 -5.47
N GLY A 191 20.63 19.82 -4.70
CA GLY A 191 20.47 21.27 -4.52
C GLY A 191 19.68 21.94 -5.64
N GLU A 192 19.26 21.21 -6.68
CA GLU A 192 18.43 21.74 -7.77
C GLU A 192 16.96 21.86 -7.33
N LEU A 193 16.35 23.03 -7.61
CA LEU A 193 15.00 23.38 -7.16
C LEU A 193 13.93 22.37 -7.62
N ILE A 194 14.00 21.94 -8.89
CA ILE A 194 13.01 21.02 -9.47
C ILE A 194 13.09 19.66 -8.77
N GLN A 195 14.29 19.11 -8.62
CA GLN A 195 14.50 17.82 -7.98
C GLN A 195 14.12 17.86 -6.49
N GLY A 196 14.44 18.97 -5.80
CA GLY A 196 14.01 19.19 -4.41
C GLY A 196 12.49 19.18 -4.27
N ASN A 197 11.77 19.86 -5.15
CA ASN A 197 10.31 19.89 -5.14
C ASN A 197 9.68 18.53 -5.46
N LEU A 198 10.25 17.78 -6.40
CA LEU A 198 9.77 16.44 -6.73
C LEU A 198 9.97 15.47 -5.55
N LEU A 199 11.11 15.53 -4.86
CA LEU A 199 11.36 14.75 -3.64
C LEU A 199 10.37 15.09 -2.51
N LEU A 200 10.01 16.37 -2.35
CA LEU A 200 8.98 16.78 -1.37
C LEU A 200 7.58 16.24 -1.71
N ALA A 201 7.32 15.96 -2.99
CA ALA A 201 6.04 15.49 -3.49
C ALA A 201 6.08 14.02 -3.94
N GLU A 202 6.98 13.19 -3.37
CA GLU A 202 7.25 11.83 -3.85
C GLU A 202 5.99 10.95 -3.93
N ASP A 203 5.08 11.06 -2.95
CA ASP A 203 3.82 10.29 -2.90
C ASP A 203 2.88 10.60 -4.08
N ARG A 204 3.06 11.76 -4.73
CA ARG A 204 2.26 12.14 -5.89
C ARG A 204 2.79 11.55 -7.19
N ILE A 205 4.09 11.30 -7.27
CA ILE A 205 4.76 10.90 -8.52
C ILE A 205 4.16 9.61 -9.06
N LEU A 206 3.99 8.60 -8.20
CA LEU A 206 3.40 7.34 -8.63
C LEU A 206 1.93 7.49 -9.06
N SER A 207 1.18 8.35 -8.37
CA SER A 207 -0.23 8.63 -8.68
C SER A 207 -0.37 9.31 -10.06
N TYR A 208 0.46 10.32 -10.34
CA TYR A 208 0.52 10.96 -11.66
C TYR A 208 1.06 10.00 -12.73
N GLY A 209 2.12 9.24 -12.40
CA GLY A 209 2.73 8.31 -13.33
C GLY A 209 1.75 7.22 -13.79
N ALA A 210 0.92 6.70 -12.88
CA ALA A 210 -0.13 5.75 -13.20
C ALA A 210 -1.15 6.27 -14.23
N VAL A 211 -1.28 7.59 -14.37
CA VAL A 211 -2.16 8.23 -15.36
C VAL A 211 -1.40 8.52 -16.65
N PHE A 212 -0.21 9.14 -16.56
CA PHE A 212 0.52 9.62 -17.73
C PHE A 212 1.25 8.54 -18.52
N PHE A 213 1.77 7.51 -17.84
CA PHE A 213 2.55 6.46 -18.50
C PHE A 213 1.70 5.33 -19.06
N THR A 214 0.47 5.16 -18.58
CA THR A 214 -0.33 3.96 -18.90
C THR A 214 -1.04 4.03 -20.24
N LYS A 215 -0.90 5.13 -21.00
CA LYS A 215 -1.45 5.39 -22.35
C LYS A 215 -2.95 5.10 -22.54
N LYS A 216 -3.64 4.68 -21.48
CA LYS A 216 -5.09 4.54 -21.40
C LYS A 216 -5.66 5.92 -21.09
N ARG A 217 -6.84 6.19 -21.65
CA ARG A 217 -7.54 7.44 -21.41
C ARG A 217 -7.85 7.54 -19.92
N ALA A 218 -7.48 8.66 -19.30
CA ALA A 218 -7.87 8.98 -17.95
C ALA A 218 -9.37 9.32 -17.95
N ASP A 219 -10.21 8.33 -17.65
CA ASP A 219 -11.64 8.51 -17.43
C ASP A 219 -11.91 8.30 -15.94
N TRP A 220 -12.60 9.26 -15.29
CA TRP A 220 -13.11 9.06 -13.93
C TRP A 220 -14.31 8.10 -13.96
N VAL A 221 -14.33 7.19 -12.99
CA VAL A 221 -15.50 6.35 -12.67
C VAL A 221 -15.80 6.45 -11.18
#